data_AF-A0A7S2IZM5-F1
#
_entry.id   AF-A0A7S2IZM5-F1
#
_cell.length_a   1.000
_cell.length_b   1.000
_cell.length_c   1.000
_cell.angle_alpha   90.00
_cell.angle_beta   90.00
_cell.angle_gamma   90.00
#
_symmetry.space_group_name_H-M   'P 1'
#
loop_
_entity.id
_entity.type
_entity.pdbx_description
1 polymer ?
#
loop_
_entity_poly.entity_id
_entity_poly.type
_entity_poly.pdbx_seq_one_letter_code
_entity_poly.pdbx_strand_id
1 'polypeptide(L)'
;VDSLRALLEFKGDPAELRNIERHLLKLASIDRLVPRLHVLALKKSLLSRRQQLLQDTNSVRTACQELMNSSLLRDLLEAVLRMFNFVNHGNARLEKGTVRGF
;
A
#
# COMPACT_ATOMS: atom_id res chain seq x y z
N VAL A 1 21.22 -11.19 -17.94
CA VAL A 1 22.48 -10.49 -17.61
C VAL A 1 23.64 -11.15 -18.32
N ASP A 2 23.65 -12.48 -18.35
CA ASP A 2 24.71 -13.26 -19.00
C ASP A 2 24.83 -13.01 -20.51
N SER A 3 23.71 -12.76 -21.20
CA SER A 3 23.70 -12.36 -22.61
C SER A 3 24.34 -10.99 -22.86
N LEU A 4 24.27 -10.05 -21.90
CA LEU A 4 24.94 -8.73 -22.03
C LEU A 4 26.43 -8.83 -21.74
N ARG A 5 26.84 -9.74 -20.84
CA ARG A 5 28.25 -10.04 -20.57
C ARG A 5 28.91 -10.70 -21.77
N ALA A 6 28.25 -11.68 -22.38
CA ALA A 6 28.73 -12.31 -23.61
C ALA A 6 28.92 -11.30 -24.77
N LEU A 7 28.07 -10.27 -24.84
CA LEU A 7 28.23 -9.18 -25.82
C LEU A 7 29.42 -8.27 -25.53
N LEU A 8 29.77 -8.04 -24.26
CA LEU A 8 30.97 -7.26 -23.89
C LEU A 8 32.26 -8.01 -24.19
N GLU A 9 32.22 -9.35 -24.17
CA GLU A 9 33.37 -10.21 -24.45
C GLU A 9 33.58 -10.47 -25.96
N PHE A 10 32.67 -9.99 -26.82
CA PHE A 10 32.79 -10.11 -28.26
C PHE A 10 33.94 -9.25 -28.79
N LYS A 11 34.95 -9.91 -29.38
CA LYS A 11 36.18 -9.28 -29.92
C LYS A 11 36.16 -9.06 -31.45
N GLY A 12 35.09 -9.44 -32.14
CA GLY A 12 34.94 -9.25 -33.60
C GLY A 12 34.49 -7.83 -33.97
N ASP A 13 34.26 -7.59 -35.27
CA ASP A 13 33.75 -6.30 -35.75
C ASP A 13 32.28 -6.11 -35.29
N PRO A 14 31.94 -5.04 -34.55
CA PRO A 14 30.56 -4.73 -34.18
C PRO A 14 29.60 -4.61 -35.37
N ALA A 15 30.09 -4.40 -36.60
CA ALA A 15 29.28 -4.39 -37.82
C ALA A 15 28.69 -5.77 -38.17
N GLU A 16 29.29 -6.86 -37.69
CA GLU A 16 28.80 -8.24 -37.90
C GLU A 16 27.66 -8.61 -36.95
N LEU A 17 27.48 -7.86 -35.85
CA LEU A 17 26.40 -8.08 -34.90
C LEU A 17 25.03 -7.73 -35.48
N ARG A 18 23.99 -8.47 -35.07
CA ARG A 18 22.61 -8.17 -35.46
C ARG A 18 22.20 -6.79 -34.95
N ASN A 19 21.20 -6.18 -35.60
CA ASN A 19 20.69 -4.86 -35.21
C ASN A 19 20.35 -4.77 -33.72
N ILE A 20 19.71 -5.79 -33.14
CA ILE A 20 19.38 -5.82 -31.70
C ILE A 20 20.63 -5.90 -30.82
N GLU A 21 21.63 -6.68 -31.21
CA GLU A 21 22.88 -6.85 -30.47
C GLU A 21 23.71 -5.57 -30.47
N ARG A 22 23.75 -4.84 -31.60
CA ARG A 22 24.39 -3.52 -31.68
C ARG A 22 23.74 -2.49 -30.75
N HIS A 23 22.41 -2.52 -30.59
CA HIS A 23 21.72 -1.66 -29.64
C HIS A 23 21.99 -2.07 -28.19
N LEU A 24 21.97 -3.38 -27.92
CA LEU A 24 22.24 -3.91 -26.58
C LEU A 24 23.70 -3.71 -26.15
N LEU A 25 24.67 -3.72 -27.07
CA LEU A 25 26.09 -3.48 -26.78
C LEU A 25 26.31 -2.11 -26.15
N LYS A 26 25.60 -1.08 -26.64
CA LYS A 26 25.61 0.28 -26.07
C LYS A 26 25.04 0.35 -24.65
N LEU A 27 24.09 -0.54 -24.33
CA LEU A 27 23.53 -0.64 -22.99
C LEU A 27 24.44 -1.49 -22.08
N ALA A 28 25.06 -2.52 -22.63
CA ALA A 28 25.96 -3.42 -21.92
C ALA A 28 27.21 -2.68 -21.40
N SER A 29 27.69 -1.66 -22.12
CA SER A 29 28.83 -0.82 -21.69
C SER A 29 28.52 0.07 -20.48
N ILE A 30 27.27 0.19 -20.05
CA ILE A 30 26.88 1.00 -18.91
C ILE A 30 27.07 0.21 -17.62
N ASP A 31 27.99 0.68 -16.78
CA ASP A 31 28.23 0.10 -15.45
C ASP A 31 26.97 0.05 -14.60
N ARG A 32 26.73 -1.14 -14.03
CA ARG A 32 25.59 -1.40 -13.13
C ARG A 32 24.25 -0.99 -13.75
N LEU A 33 24.08 -1.25 -15.04
CA LEU A 33 22.86 -0.94 -15.80
C LEU A 33 21.57 -1.37 -15.06
N VAL A 34 21.51 -2.62 -14.59
CA VAL A 34 20.32 -3.18 -13.96
C VAL A 34 19.92 -2.42 -12.67
N PRO A 35 20.82 -2.22 -11.68
CA PRO A 35 20.53 -1.34 -10.54
C PRO A 35 20.11 0.08 -10.94
N ARG A 36 20.77 0.69 -11.95
CA ARG A 36 20.45 2.05 -12.40
C ARG A 36 19.04 2.14 -12.99
N LEU A 37 18.63 1.16 -13.79
CA LEU A 37 17.27 1.09 -14.35
C LEU A 37 16.21 0.92 -13.25
N HIS A 38 16.47 0.09 -12.23
CA HIS A 38 15.57 -0.04 -11.09
C HIS A 38 15.41 1.29 -10.34
N VAL A 39 16.51 2.02 -10.09
CA VAL A 39 16.47 3.33 -9.42
C VAL A 39 15.71 4.35 -10.26
N LEU A 40 15.89 4.37 -11.59
CA LEU A 40 15.15 5.26 -12.49
C LEU A 40 13.65 4.95 -12.51
N ALA A 41 13.28 3.66 -12.57
CA ALA A 41 11.89 3.22 -12.50
C ALA A 41 11.25 3.56 -11.15
N LEU A 42 12.00 3.38 -10.06
CA LEU A 42 11.57 3.79 -8.72
C LEU A 42 11.37 5.30 -8.65
N LYS A 43 12.37 6.09 -9.08
CA LYS A 43 12.30 7.57 -9.09
C LYS A 43 11.06 8.08 -9.81
N LYS A 44 10.71 7.47 -10.95
CA LYS A 44 9.50 7.84 -11.73
C LYS A 44 8.20 7.65 -10.95
N SER A 45 8.12 6.64 -10.08
CA SER A 45 6.89 6.28 -9.35
C SER A 45 6.91 6.64 -7.86
N LEU A 46 8.04 7.11 -7.32
CA LEU A 46 8.22 7.30 -5.88
C LEU A 46 7.27 8.34 -5.31
N LEU A 47 7.13 9.49 -5.98
CA LEU A 47 6.29 10.59 -5.48
C LEU A 47 4.81 10.23 -5.48
N SER A 48 4.32 9.59 -6.54
CA SER A 48 2.93 9.15 -6.62
C SER A 48 2.62 8.07 -5.59
N ARG A 49 3.51 7.08 -5.43
CA ARG A 49 3.38 6.05 -4.37
C ARG A 49 3.36 6.67 -2.98
N ARG A 50 4.25 7.63 -2.71
CA ARG A 50 4.29 8.35 -1.42
C ARG A 50 2.97 9.09 -1.17
N GLN A 51 2.46 9.81 -2.17
CA GLN A 51 1.23 10.57 -2.05
C GLN A 51 0.03 9.66 -1.78
N GLN A 52 -0.08 8.54 -2.50
CA GLN A 52 -1.14 7.55 -2.29
C GLN A 52 -1.10 7.00 -0.86
N LEU A 53 0.07 6.58 -0.39
CA LEU A 53 0.23 6.05 0.97
C LEU A 53 -0.16 7.07 2.05
N LEU A 54 0.22 8.33 1.86
CA LEU A 54 -0.16 9.41 2.78
C LEU A 54 -1.66 9.66 2.79
N GLN A 55 -2.30 9.61 1.61
CA GLN A 55 -3.75 9.77 1.49
C GLN A 55 -4.49 8.64 2.20
N ASP A 56 -4.10 7.39 1.96
CA ASP A 56 -4.73 6.22 2.56
C ASP A 56 -4.58 6.24 4.09
N THR A 57 -3.37 6.53 4.57
CA THR A 57 -3.08 6.60 6.02
C THR A 57 -3.86 7.73 6.68
N ASN A 58 -3.93 8.91 6.05
CA ASN A 58 -4.69 10.03 6.59
C ASN A 58 -6.19 9.77 6.60
N SER A 59 -6.70 9.03 5.60
CA SER A 59 -8.12 8.69 5.53
C SER A 59 -8.53 7.80 6.70
N VAL A 60 -7.75 6.75 6.98
CA VAL A 60 -7.97 5.87 8.13
C VAL A 60 -7.83 6.64 9.45
N ARG A 61 -6.76 7.43 9.61
CA ARG A 61 -6.53 8.24 10.80
C ARG A 61 -7.70 9.18 11.08
N THR A 62 -8.18 9.87 10.05
CA THR A 62 -9.28 10.83 10.17
C THR A 62 -10.57 10.12 10.55
N ALA A 63 -10.91 9.01 9.89
CA ALA A 63 -12.08 8.22 10.23
C ALA A 63 -12.05 7.73 11.69
N CYS A 64 -10.91 7.23 12.17
CA CYS A 64 -10.77 6.84 13.57
C CYS A 64 -10.95 8.04 14.53
N GLN A 65 -10.39 9.19 14.20
CA GLN A 65 -10.53 10.41 15.01
C GLN A 65 -11.98 10.91 15.05
N GLU A 66 -12.68 10.90 13.91
CA GLU A 66 -14.09 11.27 13.82
C GLU A 66 -14.97 10.33 14.65
N LEU A 67 -14.75 9.00 14.55
CA LEU A 67 -15.49 8.01 15.34
C LEU A 67 -15.26 8.20 16.84
N MET A 68 -14.01 8.35 17.28
CA MET A 68 -13.68 8.51 18.71
C MET A 68 -14.23 9.81 19.30
N ASN A 69 -14.28 10.88 18.52
CA ASN A 69 -14.70 12.21 18.98
C ASN A 69 -16.18 12.51 18.73
N SER A 70 -16.92 11.63 18.05
CA SER A 70 -18.32 11.86 17.73
C SER A 70 -19.21 11.72 18.97
N SER A 71 -19.64 12.84 19.52
CA SER A 71 -20.66 12.88 20.57
C SER A 71 -21.98 12.30 20.10
N LEU A 72 -22.39 12.61 18.86
CA LEU A 72 -23.62 12.07 18.27
C LEU A 72 -23.63 10.55 18.23
N LEU A 73 -22.51 9.92 17.84
CA LEU A 73 -22.39 8.46 17.82
C LEU A 73 -22.50 7.90 19.24
N ARG A 74 -21.82 8.52 20.21
CA ARG A 74 -21.89 8.10 21.61
C ARG A 74 -23.31 8.20 22.17
N ASP A 75 -23.99 9.31 21.93
CA ASP A 75 -25.34 9.56 22.41
C ASP A 75 -26.35 8.59 21.78
N LEU A 76 -26.17 8.27 20.48
CA LEU A 76 -26.95 7.26 19.79
C LEU A 76 -26.76 5.86 20.39
N LEU A 77 -25.50 5.44 20.57
CA LEU A 77 -25.19 4.13 21.15
C LEU A 77 -25.74 4.01 22.58
N GLU A 78 -25.69 5.10 23.36
CA GLU A 78 -26.28 5.15 24.69
C GLU A 78 -27.82 5.04 24.65
N ALA A 79 -28.49 5.75 23.73
CA ALA A 79 -29.93 5.66 23.57
C ALA A 79 -30.37 4.23 23.18
N VAL A 80 -29.65 3.61 22.24
CA VAL A 80 -29.86 2.22 21.83
C VAL A 80 -29.68 1.28 23.03
N LEU A 81 -28.59 1.41 23.79
CA LEU A 81 -28.32 0.59 24.97
C LEU A 81 -29.46 0.70 26.00
N ARG A 82 -29.92 1.92 26.29
CA ARG A 82 -31.02 2.16 27.25
C ARG A 82 -32.33 1.53 26.78
N MET A 83 -32.67 1.72 25.51
CA MET A 83 -33.89 1.15 24.92
C MET A 83 -33.89 -0.38 24.99
N PHE A 84 -32.79 -1.03 24.59
CA PHE A 84 -32.71 -2.49 24.63
C PHE A 84 -32.67 -3.05 26.05
N ASN A 85 -32.02 -2.37 26.99
CA ASN A 85 -32.07 -2.73 28.41
C ASN A 85 -33.50 -2.65 28.97
N PHE A 86 -34.28 -1.64 28.59
CA PHE A 86 -35.67 -1.51 29.00
C PHE A 86 -36.55 -2.62 28.39
N VAL A 87 -36.48 -2.82 27.07
CA VAL A 87 -37.30 -3.81 26.36
C VAL A 87 -37.02 -5.24 26.83
N ASN A 88 -35.76 -5.56 27.15
CA ASN A 88 -35.36 -6.91 27.57
C ASN A 88 -35.36 -7.12 29.10
N HIS A 89 -35.88 -6.16 29.86
CA HIS A 89 -35.96 -6.29 31.31
C HIS A 89 -36.83 -7.49 31.72
N GLY A 90 -36.28 -8.41 32.51
CA GLY A 90 -36.98 -9.62 32.98
C GLY A 90 -36.81 -10.86 32.11
N ASN A 91 -35.97 -10.81 31.06
CA ASN A 91 -35.63 -11.99 30.28
C ASN A 91 -34.66 -12.90 31.07
N ALA A 92 -35.03 -14.16 31.34
CA ALA A 92 -34.28 -15.12 32.17
C ALA A 92 -32.91 -15.54 31.59
N ARG A 93 -32.53 -15.09 30.39
CA ARG A 93 -31.14 -15.20 29.90
C ARG A 93 -30.22 -14.07 30.38
N LEU A 94 -30.79 -12.97 30.87
CA LEU A 94 -30.11 -11.78 31.38
C LEU A 94 -30.12 -11.73 32.92
N GLU A 95 -30.15 -12.90 33.60
CA GLU A 95 -30.24 -13.00 35.08
C GLU A 95 -29.13 -12.24 35.85
N LYS A 96 -28.15 -11.68 35.15
CA LYS A 96 -27.14 -10.77 35.71
C LYS A 96 -27.24 -9.34 35.15
N GLY A 97 -28.41 -8.73 35.30
CA GLY A 97 -28.57 -7.27 35.34
C GLY A 97 -28.36 -6.50 34.02
N THR A 98 -28.45 -5.18 34.12
CA THR A 98 -28.36 -4.19 33.03
C THR A 98 -27.07 -4.33 32.21
N VAL A 99 -27.19 -4.47 30.89
CA VAL A 99 -26.05 -4.55 29.96
C VAL A 99 -25.33 -3.19 29.89
N ARG A 100 -23.99 -3.21 29.82
CA ARG A 100 -23.14 -2.00 29.86
C ARG A 100 -22.53 -1.59 28.49
N GLY A 101 -22.72 -2.39 27.45
CA GLY A 101 -22.23 -2.16 26.10
C GLY A 101 -22.60 -3.32 25.16
N PHE A 102 -22.43 -3.11 23.85
CA PHE A 102 -22.69 -4.10 22.80
C PHE A 102 -21.70 -3.92 21.64
#